data_AF-A0A417XX40-F1
#
_entry.id   AF-A0A417XX40-F1
#
_cell.length_a   1.000
_cell.length_b   1.000
_cell.length_c   1.000
_cell.angle_alpha   90.00
_cell.angle_beta   90.00
_cell.angle_gamma   90.00
#
_symmetry.space_group_name_H-M   'P 1'
#
loop_
_entity.id
_entity.type
_entity.pdbx_description
1 polymer ?
#
loop_
_entity_poly.entity_id
_entity_poly.type
_entity_poly.pdbx_seq_one_letter_code
_entity_poly.pdbx_strand_id
1 'polypeptide(L)'
;MARLVVLLASAVAGTCWLLALLLPWTSTGALSSASLLDAVELIRRGTVDAVMPSSVAVVLLVPSLAGIVVIGVVGFAGRAASVVRGAALVLGSVASVGIGWRLTGVDAGAAGPGAWVALAGVAAAVAAAVATAIPAVKSRIRPRSGPAPD
;
A
#
# COMPACT_ATOMS: atom_id res chain seq x y z
N MET A 1 8.98 10.91 18.90
CA MET A 1 8.02 11.43 17.91
C MET A 1 8.08 10.71 16.57
N ALA A 2 9.24 10.63 15.89
CA ALA A 2 9.35 9.97 14.57
C ALA A 2 8.76 8.54 14.50
N ARG A 3 8.97 7.73 15.54
CA ARG A 3 8.43 6.36 15.60
C ARG A 3 6.90 6.29 15.62
N LEU A 4 6.25 7.24 16.30
CA LEU A 4 4.80 7.33 16.39
C LEU A 4 4.19 7.74 15.03
N VAL A 5 4.83 8.70 14.37
CA VAL A 5 4.45 9.13 13.00
C VAL A 5 4.54 7.97 12.02
N VAL A 6 5.62 7.17 12.07
CA VAL A 6 5.78 5.99 11.20
C VAL A 6 4.68 4.96 11.44
N LEU A 7 4.34 4.68 12.71
CA LEU A 7 3.29 3.73 13.06
C LEU A 7 1.91 4.19 12.58
N LEU A 8 1.57 5.46 12.83
CA LEU A 8 0.30 6.04 12.39
C LEU A 8 0.20 6.08 10.87
N ALA A 9 1.24 6.54 10.18
CA ALA A 9 1.26 6.59 8.71
C ALA A 9 1.16 5.19 8.10
N SER A 10 1.82 4.19 8.69
CA SER A 10 1.71 2.79 8.25
C SER A 10 0.31 2.23 8.48
N ALA A 11 -0.30 2.50 9.64
CA ALA A 11 -1.67 2.09 9.94
C ALA A 11 -2.67 2.72 8.96
N VAL A 12 -2.53 4.02 8.67
CA VAL A 12 -3.35 4.72 7.67
C VAL A 12 -3.17 4.08 6.29
N ALA A 13 -1.93 3.81 5.86
CA ALA A 13 -1.68 3.14 4.59
C ALA A 13 -2.40 1.78 4.48
N GLY A 14 -2.30 0.95 5.52
CA GLY A 14 -2.96 -0.35 5.57
C GLY A 14 -4.49 -0.24 5.54
N THR A 15 -5.06 0.70 6.31
CA THR A 15 -6.51 0.93 6.35
C THR A 15 -7.03 1.43 4.99
N CYS A 16 -6.31 2.33 4.33
CA CYS A 16 -6.64 2.79 2.99
C CYS A 16 -6.67 1.64 1.98
N TRP A 17 -5.70 0.72 1.99
CA TRP A 17 -5.70 -0.42 1.08
C TRP A 17 -6.80 -1.44 1.36
N LEU A 18 -7.25 -1.56 2.62
CA LEU A 18 -8.43 -2.35 2.96
C LEU A 18 -9.71 -1.70 2.48
N LEU A 19 -9.88 -0.40 2.72
CA LEU A 19 -11.05 0.35 2.27
C LEU A 19 -11.16 0.39 0.74
N ALA A 20 -10.02 0.47 0.05
CA ALA A 20 -9.98 0.45 -1.40
C ALA A 20 -10.58 -0.83 -2.01
N LEU A 21 -10.60 -1.98 -1.31
CA LEU A 21 -11.27 -3.18 -1.81
C LEU A 21 -12.77 -3.03 -1.97
N LEU A 22 -13.37 -2.22 -1.09
CA LEU A 22 -14.81 -2.08 -0.95
C LEU A 22 -15.37 -0.98 -1.85
N LEU A 23 -14.50 -0.22 -2.50
CA LEU A 23 -14.86 0.93 -3.30
C LEU A 23 -14.71 0.63 -4.79
N PRO A 24 -15.49 1.29 -5.67
CA PRO A 24 -15.31 1.21 -7.11
C PRO A 24 -13.97 1.83 -7.52
N TRP A 25 -13.18 1.10 -8.31
CA TRP A 25 -11.87 1.57 -8.77
C TRP A 25 -11.93 2.40 -10.04
N THR A 26 -12.98 2.27 -10.83
CA THR A 26 -13.22 3.09 -12.02
C THR A 26 -14.48 3.92 -11.83
N SER A 27 -14.52 5.11 -12.42
CA SER A 27 -15.72 5.95 -12.49
C SER A 27 -16.57 5.63 -13.74
N THR A 28 -16.02 4.84 -14.66
CA THR A 28 -16.60 4.50 -15.96
C THR A 28 -16.52 3.00 -16.25
N GLY A 29 -17.39 2.51 -17.14
CA GLY A 29 -17.41 1.11 -17.58
C GLY A 29 -18.13 0.15 -16.63
N ALA A 30 -18.08 -1.16 -16.92
CA ALA A 30 -18.80 -2.20 -16.17
C ALA A 30 -18.40 -2.33 -14.69
N LEU A 31 -17.27 -1.73 -14.29
CA LEU A 31 -16.74 -1.72 -12.92
C LEU A 31 -17.05 -0.41 -12.16
N SER A 32 -17.81 0.53 -12.74
CA SER A 32 -18.14 1.80 -12.09
C SER A 32 -18.97 1.65 -10.81
N SER A 33 -19.68 0.53 -10.69
CA SER A 33 -20.55 0.20 -9.54
C SER A 33 -20.07 -1.04 -8.78
N ALA A 34 -19.06 -1.75 -9.28
CA ALA A 34 -18.56 -2.98 -8.69
C ALA A 34 -17.30 -2.70 -7.85
N SER A 35 -17.28 -3.25 -6.64
CA SER A 35 -16.08 -3.22 -5.81
C SER A 35 -15.05 -4.26 -6.29
N LEU A 36 -13.77 -4.10 -5.94
CA LEU A 36 -12.76 -5.12 -6.25
C LEU A 36 -13.06 -6.46 -5.59
N LEU A 37 -13.68 -6.45 -4.41
CA LEU A 37 -14.09 -7.68 -3.73
C LEU A 37 -15.14 -8.44 -4.54
N ASP A 38 -16.13 -7.72 -5.08
CA ASP A 38 -17.19 -8.29 -5.91
C ASP A 38 -16.63 -8.82 -7.24
N ALA A 39 -15.71 -8.06 -7.87
CA ALA A 39 -14.99 -8.52 -9.06
C ALA A 39 -14.19 -9.81 -8.81
N VAL A 40 -13.51 -9.91 -7.66
CA VAL A 40 -12.78 -11.12 -7.25
C VAL A 40 -13.73 -12.29 -7.02
N GLU A 41 -14.88 -12.06 -6.39
CA GLU A 41 -15.86 -13.12 -6.13
C GLU A 41 -16.52 -13.62 -7.43
N LEU A 42 -16.78 -12.73 -8.38
CA LEU A 42 -17.24 -13.05 -9.74
C LEU A 42 -16.22 -13.90 -10.52
N ILE A 43 -14.93 -13.56 -10.44
CA ILE A 43 -13.85 -14.36 -11.06
C ILE A 43 -13.77 -15.73 -10.37
N ARG A 44 -13.83 -15.76 -9.03
CA ARG A 44 -13.69 -17.00 -8.25
C ARG A 44 -14.85 -17.99 -8.46
N ARG A 45 -16.05 -17.49 -8.75
CA ARG A 45 -17.23 -18.31 -9.08
C ARG A 45 -17.20 -18.88 -10.51
N GLY A 46 -16.15 -18.61 -11.29
CA GLY A 46 -15.96 -19.14 -12.64
C GLY A 46 -16.85 -18.47 -13.70
N THR A 47 -17.63 -17.45 -13.33
CA THR A 47 -18.53 -16.73 -14.24
C THR A 47 -17.76 -15.92 -15.30
N VAL A 48 -16.47 -15.67 -15.07
CA VAL A 48 -15.60 -14.83 -15.92
C VAL A 48 -14.33 -15.58 -16.35
N ASP A 49 -14.24 -16.91 -16.14
CA ASP A 49 -13.05 -17.72 -16.46
C ASP A 49 -12.66 -17.65 -17.95
N ALA A 50 -13.62 -17.31 -18.84
CA ALA A 50 -13.37 -17.13 -20.26
C ALA A 50 -12.63 -15.82 -20.61
N VAL A 51 -12.55 -14.84 -19.68
CA VAL A 51 -12.04 -13.47 -19.97
C VAL A 51 -10.88 -13.06 -19.05
N MET A 52 -10.79 -13.59 -17.82
CA MET A 52 -9.66 -13.29 -16.92
C MET A 52 -9.10 -14.52 -16.20
N PRO A 53 -7.78 -14.79 -16.31
CA PRO A 53 -7.13 -15.86 -15.55
C PRO A 53 -7.25 -15.66 -14.04
N SER A 54 -7.42 -16.75 -13.30
CA SER A 54 -7.47 -16.77 -11.82
C SER A 54 -6.24 -16.10 -11.15
N SER A 55 -5.09 -16.06 -11.83
CA SER A 55 -3.91 -15.33 -11.39
C SER A 55 -4.14 -13.83 -11.22
N VAL A 56 -5.05 -13.22 -11.99
CA VAL A 56 -5.37 -11.79 -11.91
C VAL A 56 -6.12 -11.47 -10.62
N ALA A 57 -7.01 -12.35 -10.17
CA ALA A 57 -7.72 -12.19 -8.90
C ALA A 57 -6.76 -12.15 -7.70
N VAL A 58 -5.69 -12.94 -7.75
CA VAL A 58 -4.65 -12.92 -6.70
C VAL A 58 -3.92 -11.58 -6.67
N VAL A 59 -3.58 -11.03 -7.85
CA VAL A 59 -2.89 -9.73 -7.96
C VAL A 59 -3.75 -8.60 -7.40
N LEU A 60 -5.07 -8.64 -7.63
CA LEU A 60 -6.01 -7.64 -7.11
C LEU A 60 -6.08 -7.59 -5.57
N LEU A 61 -5.78 -8.71 -4.89
CA LEU A 61 -5.79 -8.79 -3.44
C LEU A 61 -4.45 -8.40 -2.79
N VAL A 62 -3.39 -8.22 -3.57
CA VAL A 62 -2.04 -7.91 -3.05
C VAL A 62 -1.99 -6.64 -2.18
N PRO A 63 -2.61 -5.49 -2.57
CA PRO A 63 -2.61 -4.31 -1.73
C PRO A 63 -3.23 -4.55 -0.35
N SER A 64 -4.26 -5.39 -0.31
CA SER A 64 -5.04 -5.66 0.90
C SER A 64 -4.34 -6.64 1.81
N LEU A 65 -3.71 -7.67 1.25
CA LEU A 65 -2.80 -8.54 2.00
C LEU A 65 -1.66 -7.73 2.61
N ALA A 66 -1.07 -6.80 1.84
CA ALA A 66 -0.08 -5.87 2.36
C ALA A 66 -0.65 -5.01 3.50
N GLY A 67 -1.87 -4.49 3.36
CA GLY A 67 -2.55 -3.73 4.42
C GLY A 67 -2.77 -4.52 5.70
N ILE A 68 -3.22 -5.77 5.61
CA ILE A 68 -3.39 -6.70 6.75
C ILE A 68 -2.05 -6.93 7.44
N VAL A 69 -1.00 -7.22 6.68
CA VAL A 69 0.34 -7.44 7.21
C VAL A 69 0.81 -6.19 7.97
N VAL A 70 0.70 -5.01 7.35
CA VAL A 70 1.13 -3.74 7.96
C VAL A 70 0.39 -3.48 9.27
N ILE A 71 -0.94 -3.60 9.30
CA ILE A 71 -1.76 -3.40 10.51
C ILE A 71 -1.40 -4.45 11.58
N GLY A 72 -1.28 -5.72 11.19
CA GLY A 72 -0.94 -6.81 12.10
C GLY A 72 0.43 -6.61 12.77
N VAL A 73 1.39 -6.02 12.07
CA VAL A 73 2.73 -5.74 12.62
C VAL A 73 2.89 -4.36 13.26
N VAL A 74 1.85 -3.51 13.31
CA VAL A 74 1.95 -2.15 13.91
C VAL A 74 2.32 -2.20 15.40
N GLY A 75 1.76 -3.15 16.16
CA GLY A 75 2.03 -3.28 17.60
C GLY A 75 3.43 -3.83 17.93
N PHE A 76 4.13 -4.39 16.94
CA PHE A 76 5.40 -5.07 17.18
C PHE A 76 6.60 -4.13 16.97
N ALA A 77 7.55 -4.24 17.92
CA ALA A 77 8.80 -3.53 17.92
C ALA A 77 9.96 -4.49 17.57
N GLY A 78 10.83 -4.09 16.63
CA GLY A 78 12.04 -4.87 16.31
C GLY A 78 12.48 -4.72 14.85
N ARG A 79 13.69 -5.19 14.54
CA ARG A 79 14.22 -5.18 13.16
C ARG A 79 13.35 -6.01 12.22
N ALA A 80 12.94 -7.21 12.62
CA ALA A 80 12.08 -8.08 11.81
C ALA A 80 10.74 -7.39 11.47
N ALA A 81 10.05 -6.83 12.48
CA ALA A 81 8.81 -6.09 12.26
C ALA A 81 9.00 -4.86 11.36
N SER A 82 10.15 -4.16 11.47
CA SER A 82 10.48 -3.04 10.59
C SER A 82 10.68 -3.46 9.14
N VAL A 83 11.37 -4.59 8.90
CA VAL A 83 11.61 -5.12 7.56
C VAL A 83 10.31 -5.60 6.94
N VAL A 84 9.51 -6.37 7.68
CA VAL A 84 8.20 -6.86 7.22
C VAL A 84 7.27 -5.71 6.87
N ARG A 85 7.19 -4.69 7.73
CA ARG A 85 6.39 -3.49 7.47
C ARG A 85 6.88 -2.76 6.21
N GLY A 86 8.19 -2.56 6.07
CA GLY A 86 8.77 -1.91 4.91
C GLY A 86 8.48 -2.68 3.61
N ALA A 87 8.67 -4.00 3.61
CA ALA A 87 8.38 -4.86 2.47
C ALA A 87 6.90 -4.82 2.09
N ALA A 88 6.00 -4.92 3.07
CA ALA A 88 4.56 -4.83 2.84
C ALA A 88 4.16 -3.46 2.30
N LEU A 89 4.72 -2.36 2.83
CA LEU A 89 4.46 -1.02 2.32
C LEU A 89 4.91 -0.86 0.85
N VAL A 90 6.07 -1.38 0.49
CA VAL A 90 6.58 -1.35 -0.89
C VAL A 90 5.69 -2.18 -1.81
N LEU A 91 5.41 -3.43 -1.44
CA LEU A 91 4.58 -4.34 -2.25
C LEU A 91 3.16 -3.80 -2.44
N GLY A 92 2.52 -3.33 -1.36
CA GLY A 92 1.20 -2.71 -1.42
C GLY A 92 1.17 -1.49 -2.32
N SER A 93 2.19 -0.63 -2.23
CA SER A 93 2.29 0.57 -3.05
C SER A 93 2.44 0.26 -4.54
N VAL A 94 3.38 -0.63 -4.88
CA VAL A 94 3.62 -1.05 -6.27
C VAL A 94 2.37 -1.70 -6.86
N ALA A 95 1.70 -2.56 -6.10
CA ALA A 95 0.48 -3.21 -6.55
C ALA A 95 -0.66 -2.20 -6.73
N SER A 96 -0.88 -1.27 -5.78
CA SER A 96 -1.91 -0.23 -5.91
C SER A 96 -1.72 0.65 -7.14
N VAL A 97 -0.49 1.10 -7.40
CA VAL A 97 -0.18 1.91 -8.59
C VAL A 97 -0.35 1.10 -9.87
N GLY A 98 0.15 -0.15 -9.89
CA GLY A 98 0.04 -1.03 -11.05
C GLY A 98 -1.40 -1.36 -11.41
N ILE A 99 -2.24 -1.69 -10.42
CA ILE A 99 -3.67 -1.94 -10.61
C ILE A 99 -4.36 -0.67 -11.09
N GLY A 100 -4.08 0.48 -10.46
CA GLY A 100 -4.65 1.77 -10.83
C GLY A 100 -4.36 2.09 -12.30
N TRP A 101 -3.10 2.03 -12.72
CA TRP A 101 -2.71 2.24 -14.11
C TRP A 101 -3.39 1.30 -15.09
N ARG A 102 -3.53 0.03 -14.74
CA ARG A 102 -4.17 -0.96 -15.62
C ARG A 102 -5.68 -0.73 -15.75
N LEU A 103 -6.35 -0.33 -14.66
CA LEU A 103 -7.79 -0.12 -14.66
C LEU A 103 -8.20 1.22 -15.27
N THR A 104 -7.40 2.27 -15.08
CA THR A 104 -7.74 3.61 -15.58
C THR A 104 -7.04 3.98 -16.89
N GLY A 105 -6.10 3.16 -17.37
CA GLY A 105 -5.30 3.51 -18.55
C GLY A 105 -4.44 4.75 -18.35
N VAL A 106 -4.09 5.07 -17.09
CA VAL A 106 -3.38 6.30 -16.68
C VAL A 106 -4.25 7.57 -16.79
N ASP A 107 -5.54 7.44 -17.09
CA ASP A 107 -6.49 8.56 -17.05
C ASP A 107 -7.00 8.80 -15.61
N ALA A 108 -6.69 9.96 -15.04
CA ALA A 108 -7.17 10.33 -13.71
C ALA A 108 -8.68 10.59 -13.67
N GLY A 109 -9.31 10.95 -14.80
CA GLY A 109 -10.76 11.15 -14.89
C GLY A 109 -11.55 9.85 -14.80
N ALA A 110 -10.93 8.73 -15.20
CA ALA A 110 -11.50 7.39 -15.10
C ALA A 110 -11.33 6.75 -13.70
N ALA A 111 -10.57 7.38 -12.80
CA ALA A 111 -10.29 6.85 -11.46
C ALA A 111 -11.51 6.99 -10.53
N GLY A 112 -12.00 5.86 -10.04
CA GLY A 112 -13.05 5.79 -9.03
C GLY A 112 -12.53 6.02 -7.60
N PRO A 113 -13.45 6.11 -6.62
CA PRO A 113 -13.08 6.36 -5.21
C PRO A 113 -12.06 5.37 -4.64
N GLY A 114 -12.12 4.10 -5.04
CA GLY A 114 -11.20 3.05 -4.59
C GLY A 114 -9.76 3.28 -5.04
N ALA A 115 -9.56 3.76 -6.27
CA ALA A 115 -8.24 4.10 -6.79
C ALA A 115 -7.65 5.30 -6.03
N TRP A 116 -8.45 6.33 -5.75
CA TRP A 116 -8.01 7.50 -4.98
C TRP A 116 -7.66 7.14 -3.54
N VAL A 117 -8.47 6.30 -2.88
CA VAL A 117 -8.18 5.82 -1.53
C VAL A 117 -6.91 4.96 -1.51
N ALA A 118 -6.71 4.10 -2.51
CA ALA A 118 -5.47 3.33 -2.63
C ALA A 118 -4.24 4.24 -2.79
N LEU A 119 -4.32 5.29 -3.61
CA LEU A 119 -3.25 6.28 -3.78
C LEU A 119 -3.00 7.11 -2.51
N ALA A 120 -4.04 7.45 -1.74
CA ALA A 120 -3.87 8.06 -0.43
C ALA A 120 -3.09 7.12 0.53
N GLY A 121 -3.36 5.81 0.46
CA GLY A 121 -2.58 4.79 1.16
C GLY A 121 -1.10 4.77 0.73
N VAL A 122 -0.82 4.90 -0.57
CA VAL A 122 0.55 5.04 -1.09
C VAL A 122 1.23 6.29 -0.55
N ALA A 123 0.55 7.43 -0.54
CA ALA A 123 1.09 8.68 0.00
C ALA A 123 1.44 8.52 1.50
N ALA A 124 0.59 7.86 2.28
CA ALA A 124 0.86 7.54 3.67
C ALA A 124 2.06 6.58 3.83
N ALA A 125 2.21 5.58 2.95
CA ALA A 125 3.37 4.69 2.93
C ALA A 125 4.68 5.46 2.65
N VAL A 126 4.66 6.40 1.71
CA VAL A 126 5.80 7.27 1.42
C VAL A 126 6.12 8.16 2.62
N ALA A 127 5.12 8.75 3.28
CA ALA A 127 5.33 9.54 4.49
C ALA A 127 5.99 8.71 5.61
N ALA A 128 5.57 7.45 5.79
CA ALA A 128 6.21 6.53 6.72
C ALA A 128 7.68 6.27 6.34
N ALA A 129 7.98 6.03 5.06
CA ALA A 129 9.35 5.81 4.59
C ALA A 129 10.24 7.04 4.82
N VAL A 130 9.77 8.24 4.47
CA VAL A 130 10.49 9.50 4.69
C VAL A 130 10.77 9.73 6.17
N ALA A 131 9.77 9.51 7.03
CA ALA A 131 9.92 9.63 8.48
C ALA A 131 10.95 8.64 9.07
N THR A 132 11.14 7.46 8.45
CA THR A 132 12.23 6.54 8.83
C THR A 132 13.61 6.94 8.31
N ALA A 133 13.68 7.57 7.13
CA ALA A 133 14.95 7.91 6.48
C ALA A 133 15.64 9.14 7.09
N ILE A 134 14.88 10.19 7.45
CA ILE A 134 15.42 11.48 7.95
C ILE A 134 16.33 11.29 9.18
N PRO A 135 15.95 10.54 10.24
CA PRO A 135 16.81 10.32 11.39
C PRO A 135 18.08 9.51 11.06
N ALA A 136 17.96 8.55 10.13
CA ALA A 136 19.09 7.70 9.72
C ALA A 136 20.15 8.51 8.97
N VAL A 137 19.74 9.42 8.09
CA VAL A 137 20.65 10.33 7.38
C VAL A 137 21.34 11.28 8.36
N LYS A 138 20.59 11.86 9.31
CA LYS A 138 21.15 12.74 10.35
C LYS A 138 22.23 12.05 11.20
N SER A 139 22.07 10.76 11.47
CA SER A 139 23.06 9.98 12.25
C SER A 139 24.38 9.72 11.51
N ARG A 140 24.36 9.66 10.17
CA ARG A 140 25.57 9.46 9.34
C ARG A 140 26.39 10.74 9.15
N ILE A 141 25.75 11.91 9.28
CA ILE A 141 26.39 13.21 9.04
C ILE A 141 27.09 13.75 10.29
N ARG A 142 26.80 13.21 11.50
CA ARG A 142 27.53 13.63 12.71
C ARG A 142 29.00 13.18 12.61
N PRO A 143 29.98 14.11 12.56
CA PRO A 143 31.38 13.74 12.59
C PRO A 143 31.66 13.03 13.92
N ARG A 144 32.42 11.93 13.83
CA ARG A 144 32.90 11.16 14.97
C ARG A 144 33.90 12.06 15.72
N SER A 145 33.42 12.85 16.69
CA SER A 145 34.30 13.58 17.60
C SER A 145 35.00 12.55 18.48
N GLY A 146 36.11 12.02 17.99
CA GLY A 146 37.04 11.25 18.81
C GLY A 146 37.66 12.16 19.87
N PRO A 147 38.03 11.63 21.05
CA PRO A 147 38.80 12.39 22.02
C PRO A 147 40.11 12.84 21.38
N ALA A 148 40.48 14.10 21.63
CA ALA A 148 41.77 14.64 21.21
C ALA A 148 42.90 13.77 21.78
N PRO A 149 43.96 13.45 21.01
CA PRO A 149 45.14 12.80 21.57
C PRO A 149 45.85 13.79 22.50
N ASP A 150 46.08 13.33 23.74
CA ASP A 150 46.89 14.01 24.76
C ASP A 150 48.38 14.08 24.35
#